data_AF-A0A5K7YKY2-F1
#
_entry.id   AF-A0A5K7YKY2-F1
#
_cell.length_a   1.000
_cell.length_b   1.000
_cell.length_c   1.000
_cell.angle_alpha   90.00
_cell.angle_beta   90.00
_cell.angle_gamma   90.00
#
_symmetry.space_group_name_H-M   'P 1'
#
loop_
_entity.id
_entity.type
_entity.pdbx_description
1 polymer ?
#
loop_
_entity_poly.entity_id
_entity_poly.type
_entity_poly.pdbx_seq_one_letter_code
_entity_poly.pdbx_strand_id
1 'polypeptide(L)'
;MYLARLPDKSRGWRYMVRQSYFTGHCYRSRDLLDLGDDPSRFIVYPGGNGFYIDTAVEEAIAEMGVAVSQEDLEPIFMPFLPPHIRRVIDGFDRKSRSAAPAGGCTPADDLHRFDRYRLHFLKQGRVDSRSLGCTPDRFYASLQHKSRDEIEHDFMAAERILDAGELASYTYQIFDLQQYFTERFARSHPEGLDQDRLDRCFMDALCRLNGDESFWKGSDAESGLREHLVRYAVMFFDHPFPSRDPFHDFLRDFMNRHRIHRPPESVQVSLAESARLLGVSVDVLKKMGCRALTRQYRKLALRHHPDKGGDPETFVRLSAAYDKLLKAKQKRRR
;
A
#
# COMPACT_ATOMS: atom_id res chain seq x y z
N MET A 1 16.93 -4.80 -7.72
CA MET A 1 16.28 -4.74 -9.05
C MET A 1 14.78 -4.67 -8.83
N TYR A 2 14.03 -4.12 -9.78
CA TYR A 2 12.59 -3.93 -9.62
C TYR A 2 11.89 -4.02 -10.98
N LEU A 3 10.57 -4.21 -10.91
CA LEU A 3 9.69 -4.27 -12.07
C LEU A 3 9.09 -2.89 -12.35
N ALA A 4 9.47 -2.28 -13.47
CA ALA A 4 8.80 -1.10 -13.99
C ALA A 4 7.62 -1.49 -14.87
N ARG A 5 6.48 -0.81 -14.69
CA ARG A 5 5.26 -1.03 -15.50
C ARG A 5 4.96 0.24 -16.28
N LEU A 6 5.23 0.21 -17.57
CA LEU A 6 5.11 1.34 -18.48
C LEU A 6 3.83 1.21 -19.31
N PRO A 7 3.09 2.30 -19.56
CA PRO A 7 1.97 2.28 -20.49
C PRO A 7 2.49 2.08 -21.93
N ASP A 8 1.85 1.20 -22.69
CA ASP A 8 2.14 1.03 -24.11
C ASP A 8 1.18 1.84 -25.00
N LYS A 9 1.64 2.22 -26.19
CA LYS A 9 0.87 3.00 -27.19
C LYS A 9 -0.43 2.30 -27.60
N SER A 10 -0.50 0.99 -27.44
CA SER A 10 -1.65 0.12 -27.75
C SER A 10 -2.72 0.05 -26.65
N ARG A 11 -2.65 0.89 -25.60
CA ARG A 11 -3.44 0.77 -24.34
C ARG A 11 -3.11 -0.50 -23.53
N GLY A 12 -2.04 -1.22 -23.89
CA GLY A 12 -1.47 -2.30 -23.10
C GLY A 12 -0.53 -1.81 -22.00
N TRP A 13 0.04 -2.76 -21.25
CA TRP A 13 1.13 -2.52 -20.31
C TRP A 13 2.38 -3.23 -20.81
N ARG A 14 3.53 -2.56 -20.70
CA ARG A 14 4.85 -3.15 -20.96
C ARG A 14 5.62 -3.22 -19.65
N TYR A 15 6.35 -4.31 -19.46
CA TYR A 15 7.08 -4.59 -18.24
C TYR A 15 8.58 -4.58 -18.52
N MET A 16 9.33 -3.84 -17.70
CA MET A 16 10.77 -3.67 -17.82
C MET A 16 11.42 -4.03 -16.49
N VAL A 17 12.45 -4.87 -16.52
CA VAL A 17 13.35 -5.07 -15.38
C VAL A 17 14.32 -3.91 -15.35
N ARG A 18 14.34 -3.20 -14.23
CA ARG A 18 15.26 -2.09 -13.98
C ARG A 18 16.10 -2.33 -12.74
N GLN A 19 17.23 -1.63 -12.66
CA GLN A 19 18.11 -1.67 -11.51
C GLN A 19 18.40 -0.26 -11.00
N SER A 20 18.22 -0.07 -9.70
CA SER A 20 18.83 1.03 -8.97
C SER A 20 20.31 0.77 -8.77
N TYR A 21 21.15 1.73 -9.17
CA TYR A 21 22.59 1.67 -8.98
C TYR A 21 23.11 3.00 -8.43
N PHE A 22 24.13 2.92 -7.58
CA PHE A 22 24.70 4.10 -6.93
C PHE A 22 25.79 4.71 -7.81
N THR A 23 25.72 6.02 -8.05
CA THR A 23 26.70 6.76 -8.87
C THR A 23 27.78 7.48 -8.05
N GLY A 24 27.85 7.24 -6.74
CA GLY A 24 28.74 7.96 -5.81
C GLY A 24 28.07 9.13 -5.09
N HIS A 25 27.03 9.73 -5.68
CA HIS A 25 26.31 10.87 -5.10
C HIS A 25 24.81 10.64 -4.92
N CYS A 26 24.22 9.79 -5.76
CA CYS A 26 22.79 9.46 -5.73
C CYS A 26 22.55 8.08 -6.35
N TYR A 27 21.36 7.54 -6.16
CA TYR A 27 20.91 6.36 -6.88
C TYR A 27 20.23 6.77 -8.19
N ARG A 28 20.62 6.12 -9.28
CA ARG A 28 19.97 6.24 -10.59
C ARG A 28 19.38 4.89 -11.01
N SER A 29 18.49 4.91 -11.99
CA SER A 29 17.93 3.70 -12.57
C SER A 29 18.51 3.44 -13.96
N ARG A 30 18.63 2.16 -14.32
CA ARG A 30 18.93 1.72 -15.69
C ARG A 30 18.03 0.57 -16.09
N ASP A 31 17.73 0.51 -17.39
CA ASP A 31 17.02 -0.61 -18.00
C ASP A 31 17.96 -1.81 -18.11
N LEU A 32 17.47 -2.98 -17.71
CA LEU A 32 18.21 -4.25 -17.83
C LEU A 32 17.60 -5.16 -18.88
N LEU A 33 16.28 -5.39 -18.81
CA LEU A 33 15.61 -6.34 -19.69
C LEU A 33 14.15 -5.99 -19.92
N ASP A 34 13.75 -5.98 -21.18
CA ASP A 34 12.37 -5.79 -21.59
C ASP A 34 11.62 -7.12 -21.59
N LEU A 35 10.64 -7.25 -20.70
CA LEU A 35 9.83 -8.46 -20.56
C LEU A 35 8.63 -8.47 -21.52
N GLY A 36 8.34 -7.38 -22.21
CA GLY A 36 7.16 -7.26 -23.06
C GLY A 36 5.86 -7.07 -22.27
N ASP A 37 4.76 -7.57 -22.80
CA ASP A 37 3.40 -7.44 -22.26
C ASP A 37 2.99 -8.54 -21.28
N ASP A 38 3.60 -9.73 -21.42
CA ASP A 38 3.34 -10.88 -20.55
C ASP A 38 4.61 -11.46 -19.93
N PRO A 39 4.99 -11.02 -18.71
CA PRO A 39 6.11 -11.59 -17.97
C PRO A 39 5.91 -13.05 -17.55
N SER A 40 4.66 -13.56 -17.53
CA SER A 40 4.40 -14.93 -17.09
C SER A 40 5.00 -15.99 -18.02
N ARG A 41 5.29 -15.63 -19.27
CA ARG A 41 5.96 -16.49 -20.26
C ARG A 41 7.35 -16.95 -19.86
N PHE A 42 8.02 -16.20 -18.98
CA PHE A 42 9.36 -16.53 -18.50
C PHE A 42 9.34 -17.38 -17.22
N ILE A 43 8.17 -17.82 -16.76
CA ILE A 43 8.04 -18.64 -15.57
C ILE A 43 7.81 -20.09 -15.99
N VAL A 44 8.73 -20.97 -15.61
CA VAL A 44 8.66 -22.40 -15.94
C VAL A 44 8.19 -23.20 -14.74
N TYR A 45 7.23 -24.10 -14.96
CA TYR A 45 6.62 -24.95 -13.93
C TYR A 45 7.01 -26.41 -14.14
N PRO A 46 8.05 -26.93 -13.46
CA PRO A 46 8.48 -28.32 -13.60
C PRO A 46 7.50 -29.34 -12.97
N GLY A 47 6.57 -28.87 -12.13
CA GLY A 47 5.53 -29.69 -11.50
C GLY A 47 5.29 -29.32 -10.03
N GLY A 48 4.12 -29.68 -9.51
CA GLY A 48 3.71 -29.35 -8.14
C GLY A 48 3.54 -27.84 -7.92
N ASN A 49 4.10 -27.32 -6.81
CA ASN A 49 4.15 -25.88 -6.51
C ASN A 49 5.51 -25.24 -6.85
N GLY A 50 6.42 -25.99 -7.47
CA GLY A 50 7.74 -25.48 -7.86
C GLY A 50 7.65 -24.63 -9.13
N PHE A 51 8.47 -23.60 -9.20
CA PHE A 51 8.69 -22.79 -10.38
C PHE A 51 10.15 -22.34 -10.41
N TYR A 52 10.63 -21.98 -11.59
CA TYR A 52 11.88 -21.24 -11.77
C TYR A 52 11.69 -20.23 -12.92
N ILE A 53 12.55 -19.21 -12.95
CA ILE A 53 12.57 -18.21 -14.02
C ILE A 53 13.48 -18.72 -15.13
N ASP A 54 13.01 -18.64 -16.37
CA ASP A 54 13.73 -19.07 -17.57
C ASP A 54 15.15 -18.49 -17.57
N THR A 55 16.15 -19.35 -17.77
CA THR A 55 17.59 -19.00 -17.77
C THR A 55 17.91 -17.93 -18.81
N ALA A 56 17.13 -17.80 -19.88
CA ALA A 56 17.27 -16.71 -20.84
C ALA A 56 17.17 -15.31 -20.19
N VAL A 57 16.41 -15.17 -19.10
CA VAL A 57 16.31 -13.91 -18.33
C VAL A 57 17.62 -13.63 -17.59
N GLU A 58 18.21 -14.64 -16.96
CA GLU A 58 19.48 -14.51 -16.25
C GLU A 58 20.62 -14.18 -17.22
N GLU A 59 20.69 -14.89 -18.34
CA GLU A 59 21.68 -14.68 -19.39
C GLU A 59 21.58 -13.26 -19.97
N ALA A 60 20.37 -12.79 -20.31
CA ALA A 60 20.19 -11.45 -20.86
C ALA A 60 20.57 -10.34 -19.87
N ILE A 61 20.35 -10.54 -18.56
CA ILE A 61 20.79 -9.57 -17.54
C ILE A 61 22.30 -9.66 -17.31
N ALA A 62 22.89 -10.85 -17.39
CA ALA A 62 24.32 -11.06 -17.28
C ALA A 62 25.11 -10.40 -18.41
N GLU A 63 24.56 -10.36 -19.63
CA GLU A 63 25.13 -9.61 -20.77
C GLU A 63 25.26 -8.10 -20.47
N MET A 64 24.39 -7.55 -19.63
CA MET A 64 24.45 -6.16 -19.16
C MET A 64 25.46 -5.95 -18.00
N GLY A 65 26.24 -6.98 -17.67
CA GLY A 65 27.26 -6.95 -16.61
C GLY A 65 26.69 -7.05 -15.20
N VAL A 66 25.49 -7.60 -15.03
CA VAL A 66 24.85 -7.80 -13.73
C VAL A 66 24.66 -9.29 -13.50
N ALA A 67 25.39 -9.86 -12.53
CA ALA A 67 25.14 -11.22 -12.07
C ALA A 67 23.87 -11.24 -11.23
N VAL A 68 22.93 -12.12 -11.58
CA VAL A 68 21.65 -12.28 -10.88
C VAL A 68 21.42 -13.75 -10.56
N SER A 69 20.77 -14.01 -9.44
CA SER A 69 20.33 -15.35 -9.05
C SER A 69 18.80 -15.48 -9.17
N GLN A 70 18.31 -16.72 -9.16
CA GLN A 70 16.87 -17.00 -9.07
C GLN A 70 16.20 -16.31 -7.86
N GLU A 71 16.90 -16.21 -6.73
CA GLU A 71 16.39 -15.52 -5.52
C GLU A 71 16.19 -14.01 -5.76
N ASP A 72 17.04 -13.39 -6.58
CA ASP A 72 16.91 -11.97 -6.94
C ASP A 72 15.76 -11.72 -7.93
N LEU A 73 15.48 -12.70 -8.81
CA LEU A 73 14.43 -12.63 -9.81
C LEU A 73 13.05 -12.98 -9.24
N GLU A 74 12.97 -13.87 -8.26
CA GLU A 74 11.70 -14.32 -7.68
C GLU A 74 10.78 -13.14 -7.28
N PRO A 75 11.21 -12.14 -6.49
CA PRO A 75 10.36 -11.01 -6.10
C PRO A 75 9.77 -10.22 -7.28
N ILE A 76 10.48 -10.15 -8.41
CA ILE A 76 10.06 -9.43 -9.62
C ILE A 76 8.91 -10.18 -10.31
N PHE A 77 8.98 -11.52 -10.35
CA PHE A 77 8.01 -12.37 -11.02
C PHE A 77 6.85 -12.84 -10.11
N MET A 78 7.00 -12.71 -8.79
CA MET A 78 5.97 -13.03 -7.78
C MET A 78 4.55 -12.51 -8.12
N PRO A 79 4.35 -11.27 -8.62
CA PRO A 79 3.01 -10.78 -8.99
C PRO A 79 2.29 -11.62 -10.06
N PHE A 80 3.04 -12.30 -10.93
CA PHE A 80 2.55 -13.06 -12.07
C PHE A 80 2.32 -14.54 -11.76
N LEU A 81 2.81 -15.04 -10.62
CA LEU A 81 2.60 -16.43 -10.22
C LEU A 81 1.11 -16.75 -9.97
N PRO A 82 0.66 -17.99 -10.20
CA PRO A 82 -0.67 -18.44 -9.81
C PRO A 82 -0.96 -18.18 -8.32
N PRO A 83 -2.19 -17.73 -7.94
CA PRO A 83 -2.51 -17.39 -6.55
C PRO A 83 -2.34 -18.52 -5.54
N HIS A 84 -2.35 -19.79 -5.97
CA HIS A 84 -2.12 -20.92 -5.08
C HIS A 84 -0.63 -21.10 -4.74
N ILE A 85 0.26 -20.93 -5.71
CA ILE A 85 1.73 -20.98 -5.53
C ILE A 85 2.18 -19.83 -4.62
N ARG A 86 1.73 -18.59 -4.89
CA ARG A 86 2.03 -17.41 -4.04
C ARG A 86 1.74 -17.65 -2.57
N ARG A 87 0.60 -18.26 -2.24
CA ARG A 87 0.19 -18.52 -0.84
C ARG A 87 1.12 -19.49 -0.13
N VAL A 88 1.66 -20.47 -0.87
CA VAL A 88 2.60 -21.45 -0.32
C VAL A 88 3.90 -20.75 0.04
N ILE A 89 4.46 -19.96 -0.89
CA ILE A 89 5.69 -19.17 -0.71
C ILE A 89 5.54 -18.16 0.44
N ASP A 90 4.48 -17.34 0.41
CA ASP A 90 4.17 -16.36 1.47
C ASP A 90 4.01 -17.00 2.85
N GLY A 91 3.68 -18.29 2.91
CA GLY A 91 3.57 -19.07 4.14
C GLY A 91 4.92 -19.46 4.74
N PHE A 92 5.90 -19.79 3.89
CA PHE A 92 7.26 -20.15 4.30
C PHE A 92 8.08 -18.94 4.73
N ASP A 93 7.93 -17.81 4.02
CA ASP A 93 8.70 -16.58 4.23
C ASP A 93 8.34 -15.82 5.53
N ARG A 94 7.24 -16.20 6.18
CA ARG A 94 6.83 -15.66 7.49
C ARG A 94 7.75 -16.10 8.63
N LYS A 95 8.46 -17.22 8.47
CA LYS A 95 9.35 -17.75 9.53
C LYS A 95 10.72 -17.06 9.55
N SER A 96 11.15 -16.41 8.46
CA SER A 96 12.47 -15.78 8.34
C SER A 96 12.50 -14.32 8.83
N ARG A 97 11.33 -13.66 8.99
CA ARG A 97 11.25 -12.21 9.28
C ARG A 97 11.33 -11.81 10.76
N SER A 98 11.74 -12.71 11.67
CA SER A 98 12.01 -12.34 13.07
C SER A 98 13.40 -11.68 13.21
N ALA A 99 13.57 -10.48 12.65
CA ALA A 99 14.78 -9.70 12.86
C ALA A 99 14.71 -8.95 14.20
N ALA A 100 15.62 -9.27 15.13
CA ALA A 100 15.77 -8.65 16.46
C ALA A 100 15.83 -7.11 16.40
N PRO A 101 15.24 -6.33 17.31
CA PRO A 101 15.13 -4.88 17.22
C PRO A 101 16.51 -4.20 17.25
N ALA A 102 16.84 -3.42 16.22
CA ALA A 102 17.95 -2.47 16.29
C ALA A 102 17.40 -1.14 16.82
N GLY A 103 17.91 -0.70 17.97
CA GLY A 103 17.51 0.52 18.65
C GLY A 103 18.23 1.75 18.09
N GLY A 104 17.48 2.84 17.95
CA GLY A 104 17.96 4.17 17.56
C GLY A 104 16.88 4.96 16.82
N CYS A 105 16.69 6.23 17.18
CA CYS A 105 16.09 7.24 16.32
C CYS A 105 17.26 7.98 15.65
N THR A 106 17.55 7.68 14.39
CA THR A 106 18.57 8.37 13.59
C THR A 106 17.84 9.22 12.52
N PRO A 107 18.38 10.38 12.10
CA PRO A 107 17.56 11.39 11.43
C PRO A 107 17.06 10.91 10.07
N ALA A 108 15.77 11.05 9.84
CA ALA A 108 15.11 10.86 8.55
C ALA A 108 15.45 11.99 7.54
N ASP A 109 16.68 12.52 7.58
CA ASP A 109 17.12 13.74 6.89
C ASP A 109 17.44 13.50 5.41
N ASP A 110 17.82 12.27 5.04
CA ASP A 110 18.07 11.91 3.63
C ASP A 110 16.78 11.59 2.84
N LEU A 111 15.65 11.45 3.52
CA LEU A 111 14.38 11.08 2.90
C LEU A 111 13.47 12.29 2.73
N HIS A 112 13.01 12.47 1.50
CA HIS A 112 12.09 13.55 1.19
C HIS A 112 10.81 13.46 2.02
N ARG A 113 10.32 14.62 2.49
CA ARG A 113 9.13 14.71 3.36
C ARG A 113 7.92 13.99 2.76
N PHE A 114 7.73 14.12 1.44
CA PHE A 114 6.64 13.49 0.70
C PHE A 114 6.68 11.95 0.80
N ASP A 115 7.84 11.33 0.62
CA ASP A 115 8.00 9.87 0.75
C ASP A 115 7.66 9.37 2.15
N ARG A 116 8.11 10.12 3.17
CA ARG A 116 7.81 9.80 4.57
C ARG A 116 6.31 9.80 4.79
N TYR A 117 5.61 10.82 4.29
CA TYR A 117 4.16 10.96 4.49
C TYR A 117 3.40 9.84 3.78
N ARG A 118 3.78 9.50 2.55
CA ARG A 118 3.22 8.36 1.81
C ARG A 118 3.37 7.07 2.58
N LEU A 119 4.57 6.77 3.08
CA LEU A 119 4.83 5.53 3.81
C LEU A 119 4.07 5.47 5.15
N HIS A 120 4.04 6.59 5.89
CA HIS A 120 3.28 6.69 7.14
C HIS A 120 1.80 6.41 6.91
N PHE A 121 1.19 7.05 5.91
CA PHE A 121 -0.21 6.78 5.61
C PHE A 121 -0.45 5.33 5.19
N LEU A 122 0.39 4.76 4.31
CA LEU A 122 0.19 3.38 3.87
C LEU A 122 0.28 2.39 5.03
N LYS A 123 1.22 2.59 5.97
CA LYS A 123 1.38 1.71 7.13
C LYS A 123 0.40 1.97 8.27
N GLN A 124 -0.03 3.21 8.49
CA GLN A 124 -0.82 3.60 9.69
C GLN A 124 -2.21 4.17 9.36
N GLY A 125 -2.53 4.37 8.09
CA GLY A 125 -3.79 4.95 7.61
C GLY A 125 -3.99 6.44 7.90
N ARG A 126 -2.96 7.11 8.44
CA ARG A 126 -2.93 8.54 8.75
C ARG A 126 -1.49 9.03 8.78
N VAL A 127 -1.30 10.33 8.55
CA VAL A 127 -0.04 11.03 8.74
C VAL A 127 -0.17 11.87 10.00
N ASP A 128 0.64 11.58 11.01
CA ASP A 128 0.79 12.46 12.16
C ASP A 128 2.11 13.23 12.04
N SER A 129 2.01 14.51 11.69
CA SER A 129 3.16 15.40 11.55
C SER A 129 4.04 15.45 12.81
N ARG A 130 3.47 15.18 14.01
CA ARG A 130 4.21 15.18 15.28
C ARG A 130 4.99 13.88 15.51
N SER A 131 4.54 12.75 14.97
CA SER A 131 5.18 11.44 15.16
C SER A 131 6.34 11.18 14.20
N LEU A 132 6.42 11.96 13.11
CA LEU A 132 7.47 11.87 12.09
C LEU A 132 8.87 12.18 12.62
N GLY A 133 9.00 12.86 13.78
CA GLY A 133 10.28 13.26 14.37
C GLY A 133 11.10 12.14 15.04
N CYS A 134 10.47 11.03 15.46
CA CYS A 134 11.18 9.88 16.06
C CYS A 134 10.55 8.56 15.59
N THR A 135 10.65 8.32 14.28
CA THR A 135 10.28 7.04 13.68
C THR A 135 11.53 6.16 13.54
N PRO A 136 11.54 4.88 13.96
CA PRO A 136 12.72 4.01 13.86
C PRO A 136 13.19 3.77 12.41
N ASP A 137 14.49 3.60 12.18
CA ASP A 137 15.10 3.47 10.84
C ASP A 137 14.49 2.33 10.00
N ARG A 138 14.17 1.20 10.66
CA ARG A 138 13.51 0.05 10.03
C ARG A 138 12.18 0.39 9.38
N PHE A 139 11.51 1.44 9.85
CA PHE A 139 10.28 1.90 9.26
C PHE A 139 10.51 2.34 7.81
N TYR A 140 11.62 3.05 7.56
CA TYR A 140 11.99 3.61 6.27
C TYR A 140 12.98 2.75 5.46
N ALA A 141 13.45 1.63 6.01
CA ALA A 141 14.40 0.74 5.34
C ALA A 141 13.98 0.36 3.90
N SER A 142 12.67 0.28 3.62
CA SER A 142 12.16 -0.02 2.28
C SER A 142 12.38 1.09 1.25
N LEU A 143 12.75 2.30 1.67
CA LEU A 143 13.01 3.47 0.81
C LEU A 143 14.51 3.77 0.65
N GLN A 144 15.36 3.12 1.45
CA GLN A 144 16.80 3.32 1.40
C GLN A 144 17.42 2.55 0.23
N HIS A 145 18.57 3.03 -0.24
CA HIS A 145 19.37 2.39 -1.30
C HIS A 145 18.64 2.17 -2.64
N LYS A 146 17.70 3.06 -2.96
CA LYS A 146 16.86 2.98 -4.15
C LYS A 146 16.93 4.28 -4.96
N SER A 147 16.80 4.13 -6.27
CA SER A 147 16.60 5.26 -7.17
C SER A 147 15.20 5.83 -7.00
N ARG A 148 15.02 7.09 -7.42
CA ARG A 148 13.71 7.74 -7.42
C ARG A 148 12.66 6.93 -8.20
N ASP A 149 13.04 6.38 -9.35
CA ASP A 149 12.16 5.56 -10.21
C ASP A 149 11.71 4.28 -9.49
N GLU A 150 12.61 3.58 -8.79
CA GLU A 150 12.24 2.39 -7.99
C GLU A 150 11.25 2.75 -6.88
N ILE A 151 11.51 3.83 -6.15
CA ILE A 151 10.64 4.26 -5.06
C ILE A 151 9.24 4.64 -5.59
N GLU A 152 9.14 5.29 -6.76
CA GLU A 152 7.84 5.60 -7.36
C GLU A 152 7.07 4.34 -7.75
N HIS A 153 7.73 3.34 -8.33
CA HIS A 153 7.09 2.06 -8.67
C HIS A 153 6.64 1.28 -7.42
N ASP A 154 7.43 1.30 -6.36
CA ASP A 154 7.05 0.71 -5.07
C ASP A 154 5.80 1.38 -4.49
N PHE A 155 5.74 2.71 -4.50
CA PHE A 155 4.54 3.43 -4.05
C PHE A 155 3.34 3.16 -4.95
N MET A 156 3.51 3.14 -6.28
CA MET A 156 2.43 2.78 -7.21
C MET A 156 1.86 1.38 -6.93
N ALA A 157 2.70 0.43 -6.53
CA ALA A 157 2.24 -0.90 -6.13
C ALA A 157 1.54 -0.88 -4.76
N ALA A 158 2.12 -0.18 -3.79
CA ALA A 158 1.61 -0.11 -2.42
C ALA A 158 0.28 0.66 -2.31
N GLU A 159 0.10 1.73 -3.10
CA GLU A 159 -1.10 2.57 -3.14
C GLU A 159 -2.35 1.81 -3.61
N ARG A 160 -2.21 0.65 -4.28
CA ARG A 160 -3.33 -0.19 -4.72
C ARG A 160 -4.16 -0.77 -3.58
N ILE A 161 -3.66 -0.73 -2.34
CA ILE A 161 -4.41 -1.16 -1.16
C ILE A 161 -5.50 -0.15 -0.76
N LEU A 162 -5.35 1.11 -1.16
CA LEU A 162 -6.25 2.19 -0.77
C LEU A 162 -7.59 2.04 -1.49
N ASP A 163 -8.67 2.24 -0.75
CA ASP A 163 -10.01 2.32 -1.32
C ASP A 163 -10.37 3.76 -1.72
N ALA A 164 -11.48 3.92 -2.45
CA ALA A 164 -11.91 5.23 -2.96
C ALA A 164 -12.13 6.28 -1.85
N GLY A 165 -12.56 5.88 -0.64
CA GLY A 165 -12.75 6.80 0.47
C GLY A 165 -11.42 7.20 1.14
N GLU A 166 -10.41 6.35 1.04
CA GLU A 166 -9.06 6.62 1.53
C GLU A 166 -8.23 7.48 0.57
N LEU A 167 -8.47 7.41 -0.74
CA LEU A 167 -7.69 8.16 -1.74
C LEU A 167 -7.74 9.68 -1.53
N ALA A 168 -8.91 10.25 -1.26
CA ALA A 168 -9.05 11.67 -0.95
C ALA A 168 -8.31 12.07 0.34
N SER A 169 -8.44 11.23 1.38
CA SER A 169 -7.75 11.45 2.65
C SER A 169 -6.23 11.29 2.52
N TYR A 170 -5.81 10.38 1.64
CA TYR A 170 -4.42 10.09 1.34
C TYR A 170 -3.78 11.27 0.65
N THR A 171 -4.33 11.75 -0.48
CA THR A 171 -3.80 12.91 -1.22
C THR A 171 -3.76 14.14 -0.33
N TYR A 172 -4.83 14.40 0.45
CA TYR A 172 -4.88 15.51 1.38
C TYR A 172 -3.72 15.49 2.39
N GLN A 173 -3.44 14.34 2.99
CA GLN A 173 -2.43 14.22 4.04
C GLN A 173 -0.99 14.15 3.49
N ILE A 174 -0.74 13.47 2.36
CA ILE A 174 0.62 13.34 1.82
C ILE A 174 1.16 14.65 1.23
N PHE A 175 0.27 15.48 0.67
CA PHE A 175 0.62 16.83 0.22
C PHE A 175 0.59 17.86 1.37
N ASP A 176 0.26 17.43 2.59
CA ASP A 176 0.15 18.28 3.77
C ASP A 176 -0.77 19.49 3.52
N LEU A 177 -1.89 19.30 2.82
CA LEU A 177 -2.75 20.40 2.38
C LEU A 177 -3.36 21.18 3.56
N GLN A 178 -3.49 20.53 4.72
CA GLN A 178 -3.90 21.17 5.96
C GLN A 178 -3.08 22.41 6.35
N GLN A 179 -1.83 22.54 5.89
CA GLN A 179 -0.97 23.67 6.24
C GLN A 179 -1.43 24.99 5.59
N TYR A 180 -2.24 24.93 4.53
CA TYR A 180 -2.77 26.11 3.83
C TYR A 180 -4.04 26.69 4.48
N PHE A 181 -4.51 26.06 5.56
CA PHE A 181 -5.76 26.39 6.24
C PHE A 181 -5.48 26.76 7.70
N THR A 182 -6.16 27.81 8.17
CA THR A 182 -6.11 28.29 9.56
C THR A 182 -7.18 27.66 10.43
N GLU A 183 -8.18 27.06 9.78
CA GLU A 183 -9.35 26.43 10.36
C GLU A 183 -8.92 25.23 11.21
N ARG A 184 -9.26 25.24 12.50
CA ARG A 184 -8.87 24.17 13.44
C ARG A 184 -9.36 22.79 13.02
N PHE A 185 -10.47 22.74 12.28
CA PHE A 185 -11.05 21.51 11.77
C PHE A 185 -10.37 21.02 10.49
N ALA A 186 -9.53 21.80 9.80
CA ALA A 186 -8.93 21.41 8.52
C ALA A 186 -8.21 20.06 8.58
N ARG A 187 -7.61 19.72 9.72
CA ARG A 187 -6.92 18.44 9.91
C ARG A 187 -7.86 17.25 10.06
N SER A 188 -9.02 17.46 10.66
CA SER A 188 -9.94 16.39 11.04
C SER A 188 -11.16 16.30 10.13
N HIS A 189 -11.59 17.41 9.55
CA HIS A 189 -12.80 17.57 8.74
C HIS A 189 -12.47 18.30 7.42
N PRO A 190 -11.59 17.76 6.57
CA PRO A 190 -11.27 18.39 5.30
C PRO A 190 -12.48 18.55 4.37
N GLU A 191 -13.53 17.74 4.54
CA GLU A 191 -14.80 17.84 3.82
C GLU A 191 -15.58 19.13 4.07
N GLY A 192 -15.26 19.86 5.15
CA GLY A 192 -15.86 21.14 5.47
C GLY A 192 -15.11 22.35 4.89
N LEU A 193 -14.02 22.12 4.16
CA LEU A 193 -13.23 23.18 3.55
C LEU A 193 -13.88 23.67 2.26
N ASP A 194 -13.56 24.91 1.90
CA ASP A 194 -13.92 25.47 0.59
C ASP A 194 -13.19 24.71 -0.52
N GLN A 195 -13.96 24.04 -1.40
CA GLN A 195 -13.41 23.16 -2.42
C GLN A 195 -12.56 23.92 -3.45
N ASP A 196 -13.00 25.10 -3.92
CA ASP A 196 -12.27 25.89 -4.90
C ASP A 196 -10.92 26.37 -4.37
N ARG A 197 -10.85 26.72 -3.09
CA ARG A 197 -9.58 27.02 -2.41
C ARG A 197 -8.72 25.78 -2.26
N LEU A 198 -9.30 24.64 -1.87
CA LEU A 198 -8.57 23.39 -1.71
C LEU A 198 -7.95 22.93 -3.03
N ASP A 199 -8.68 23.01 -4.14
CA ASP A 199 -8.23 22.66 -5.48
C ASP A 199 -7.01 23.49 -5.90
N ARG A 200 -7.06 24.81 -5.66
CA ARG A 200 -5.92 25.72 -5.91
C ARG A 200 -4.71 25.35 -5.06
N CYS A 201 -4.91 25.13 -3.76
CA CYS A 201 -3.82 24.75 -2.86
C CYS A 201 -3.19 23.41 -3.27
N PHE A 202 -3.99 22.44 -3.71
CA PHE A 202 -3.51 21.17 -4.23
C PHE A 202 -2.67 21.36 -5.50
N MET A 203 -3.17 22.11 -6.48
CA MET A 203 -2.43 22.39 -7.72
C MET A 203 -1.09 23.08 -7.44
N ASP A 204 -1.05 24.05 -6.54
CA ASP A 204 0.19 24.72 -6.15
C ASP A 204 1.17 23.77 -5.45
N ALA A 205 0.68 22.84 -4.62
CA ALA A 205 1.50 21.85 -3.95
C ALA A 205 2.05 20.81 -4.94
N LEU A 206 1.23 20.39 -5.91
CA LEU A 206 1.63 19.46 -6.97
C LEU A 206 2.71 20.06 -7.87
N CYS A 207 2.53 21.31 -8.31
CA CYS A 207 3.52 22.03 -9.12
C CYS A 207 4.83 22.24 -8.36
N ARG A 208 4.77 22.57 -7.06
CA ARG A 208 5.96 22.68 -6.20
C ARG A 208 6.73 21.36 -6.10
N LEU A 209 6.03 20.25 -5.87
CA LEU A 209 6.66 18.94 -5.83
C LEU A 209 7.25 18.53 -7.20
N ASN A 210 6.58 18.87 -8.30
CA ASN A 210 7.08 18.60 -9.65
C ASN A 210 8.40 19.32 -9.94
N GLY A 211 8.57 20.54 -9.41
CA GLY A 211 9.78 21.35 -9.54
C GLY A 211 10.85 21.09 -8.47
N ASP A 212 10.62 20.19 -7.52
CA ASP A 212 11.54 19.95 -6.40
C ASP A 212 12.72 19.06 -6.81
N GLU A 213 13.89 19.65 -6.99
CA GLU A 213 15.12 18.93 -7.35
C GLU A 213 15.57 17.90 -6.31
N SER A 214 15.28 18.16 -5.02
CA SER A 214 15.63 17.23 -3.95
C SER A 214 14.78 15.96 -4.02
N PHE A 215 13.50 16.10 -4.40
CA PHE A 215 12.61 14.97 -4.61
C PHE A 215 13.00 14.16 -5.85
N TRP A 216 13.37 14.83 -6.96
CA TRP A 216 13.74 14.18 -8.23
C TRP A 216 15.22 13.82 -8.36
N LYS A 217 15.98 13.85 -7.27
CA LYS A 217 17.41 13.53 -7.24
C LYS A 217 17.70 12.20 -7.96
N GLY A 218 18.60 12.24 -8.95
CA GLY A 218 18.98 11.06 -9.73
C GLY A 218 18.04 10.70 -10.89
N SER A 219 17.03 11.53 -11.18
CA SER A 219 16.15 11.37 -12.35
C SER A 219 16.47 12.42 -13.42
N ASP A 220 16.18 12.10 -14.67
CA ASP A 220 16.31 13.06 -15.77
C ASP A 220 15.22 14.14 -15.69
N ALA A 221 15.50 15.32 -16.24
CA ALA A 221 14.52 16.39 -16.32
C ALA A 221 13.46 16.07 -17.39
N GLU A 222 12.20 16.27 -17.04
CA GLU A 222 11.07 16.09 -17.96
C GLU A 222 10.39 17.44 -18.23
N SER A 223 9.91 17.62 -19.46
CA SER A 223 9.08 18.78 -19.79
C SER A 223 7.65 18.55 -19.32
N GLY A 224 7.19 19.35 -18.36
CA GLY A 224 5.80 19.31 -17.86
C GLY A 224 5.65 18.53 -16.55
N LEU A 225 4.43 18.05 -16.31
CA LEU A 225 4.12 17.23 -15.13
C LEU A 225 4.62 15.81 -15.36
N ARG A 226 5.52 15.34 -14.50
CA ARG A 226 6.07 13.99 -14.57
C ARG A 226 4.97 12.94 -14.45
N GLU A 227 5.10 11.84 -15.19
CA GLU A 227 4.07 10.80 -15.30
C GLU A 227 3.63 10.26 -13.93
N HIS A 228 4.60 10.06 -13.03
CA HIS A 228 4.34 9.56 -11.67
C HIS A 228 3.45 10.50 -10.83
N LEU A 229 3.40 11.80 -11.12
CA LEU A 229 2.58 12.76 -10.40
C LEU A 229 1.16 12.90 -10.96
N VAL A 230 0.93 12.55 -12.23
CA VAL A 230 -0.40 12.57 -12.87
C VAL A 230 -1.39 11.74 -12.06
N ARG A 231 -0.95 10.60 -11.51
CA ARG A 231 -1.81 9.73 -10.68
C ARG A 231 -2.39 10.46 -9.48
N TYR A 232 -1.64 11.37 -8.85
CA TYR A 232 -2.12 12.10 -7.68
C TYR A 232 -3.15 13.16 -8.06
N ALA A 233 -3.03 13.78 -9.24
CA ALA A 233 -4.06 14.66 -9.76
C ALA A 233 -5.38 13.89 -9.97
N VAL A 234 -5.31 12.72 -10.62
CA VAL A 234 -6.48 11.83 -10.78
C VAL A 234 -7.04 11.42 -9.43
N MET A 235 -6.19 10.97 -8.49
CA MET A 235 -6.65 10.56 -7.16
C MET A 235 -7.35 11.67 -6.39
N PHE A 236 -6.90 12.92 -6.54
CA PHE A 236 -7.46 14.07 -5.84
C PHE A 236 -8.78 14.53 -6.46
N PHE A 237 -8.86 14.66 -7.78
CA PHE A 237 -10.06 15.19 -8.45
C PHE A 237 -11.18 14.15 -8.65
N ASP A 238 -10.85 12.86 -8.80
CA ASP A 238 -11.86 11.82 -9.07
C ASP A 238 -12.45 11.20 -7.80
N HIS A 239 -11.91 11.52 -6.62
CA HIS A 239 -12.34 10.93 -5.34
C HIS A 239 -12.71 12.01 -4.33
N PRO A 240 -14.02 12.22 -4.05
CA PRO A 240 -14.46 13.16 -3.03
C PRO A 240 -14.20 12.59 -1.63
N PHE A 241 -14.16 13.48 -0.63
CA PHE A 241 -14.13 13.03 0.76
C PHE A 241 -15.38 12.20 1.10
N PRO A 242 -15.22 11.10 1.85
CA PRO A 242 -16.34 10.26 2.22
C PRO A 242 -17.32 11.03 3.13
N SER A 243 -18.63 10.81 2.94
CA SER A 243 -19.63 11.30 3.87
C SER A 243 -19.41 10.70 5.25
N ARG A 244 -19.45 11.55 6.29
CA ARG A 244 -19.18 11.10 7.66
C ARG A 244 -20.23 10.15 8.19
N ASP A 245 -19.77 9.02 8.69
CA ASP A 245 -20.50 8.10 9.54
C ASP A 245 -19.58 7.81 10.74
N PRO A 246 -19.85 8.35 11.94
CA PRO A 246 -18.97 8.22 13.11
C PRO A 246 -18.61 6.77 13.44
N PHE A 247 -19.51 5.82 13.14
CA PHE A 247 -19.23 4.42 13.31
C PHE A 247 -18.22 3.91 12.26
N HIS A 248 -18.40 4.30 11.00
CA HIS A 248 -17.46 3.94 9.93
C HIS A 248 -16.08 4.55 10.16
N ASP A 249 -16.02 5.79 10.66
CA ASP A 249 -14.77 6.47 10.99
C ASP A 249 -14.03 5.76 12.12
N PHE A 250 -14.74 5.36 13.18
CA PHE A 250 -14.17 4.56 14.27
C PHE A 250 -13.61 3.21 13.77
N LEU A 251 -14.35 2.50 12.91
CA LEU A 251 -13.87 1.25 12.34
C LEU A 251 -12.61 1.44 11.51
N ARG A 252 -12.60 2.48 10.67
CA ARG A 252 -11.45 2.81 9.83
C ARG A 252 -10.24 3.10 10.70
N ASP A 253 -10.39 3.93 11.74
CA ASP A 253 -9.34 4.21 12.73
C ASP A 253 -8.84 2.94 13.42
N PHE A 254 -9.74 2.04 13.80
CA PHE A 254 -9.40 0.77 14.42
C PHE A 254 -8.61 -0.14 13.47
N MET A 255 -9.08 -0.30 12.22
CA MET A 255 -8.40 -1.05 11.18
C MET A 255 -7.02 -0.45 10.88
N ASN A 256 -6.92 0.87 10.82
CA ASN A 256 -5.70 1.63 10.59
C ASN A 256 -4.66 1.41 11.68
N ARG A 257 -5.07 1.42 12.96
CA ARG A 257 -4.22 1.06 14.11
C ARG A 257 -3.69 -0.38 14.05
N HIS A 258 -4.39 -1.26 13.33
CA HIS A 258 -4.04 -2.66 13.17
C HIS A 258 -3.48 -3.03 11.79
N ARG A 259 -3.19 -2.05 10.91
CA ARG A 259 -2.46 -2.31 9.65
C ARG A 259 -1.06 -2.90 9.89
N ILE A 260 -0.38 -2.42 10.93
CA ILE A 260 0.92 -2.92 11.38
C ILE A 260 0.76 -4.21 12.19
N HIS A 261 -0.31 -4.32 12.98
CA HIS A 261 -0.58 -5.48 13.83
C HIS A 261 -1.30 -6.60 13.06
N ARG A 262 -0.54 -7.60 12.61
CA ARG A 262 -1.12 -8.86 12.13
C ARG A 262 -1.41 -9.76 13.34
N PRO A 263 -2.67 -10.12 13.61
CA PRO A 263 -2.96 -11.08 14.67
C PRO A 263 -2.32 -12.44 14.35
N PRO A 264 -1.88 -13.20 15.38
CA PRO A 264 -1.29 -14.53 15.19
C PRO A 264 -2.26 -15.48 14.46
N GLU A 265 -1.74 -16.50 13.77
CA GLU A 265 -2.53 -17.42 12.93
C GLU A 265 -3.69 -18.12 13.67
N SER A 266 -3.63 -18.20 15.00
CA SER A 266 -4.72 -18.65 15.87
C SER A 266 -6.01 -17.81 15.77
N VAL A 267 -5.97 -16.66 15.06
CA VAL A 267 -7.10 -15.76 14.81
C VAL A 267 -7.57 -15.82 13.35
N GLN A 268 -7.18 -16.85 12.58
CA GLN A 268 -7.82 -17.18 11.30
C GLN A 268 -9.22 -17.76 11.57
N VAL A 269 -10.14 -16.88 11.96
CA VAL A 269 -11.48 -17.23 12.38
C VAL A 269 -12.14 -18.09 11.29
N SER A 270 -12.48 -19.33 11.65
CA SER A 270 -13.22 -20.24 10.77
C SER A 270 -14.62 -19.68 10.48
N LEU A 271 -15.31 -20.19 9.46
CA LEU A 271 -16.70 -19.75 9.19
C LEU A 271 -17.61 -19.98 10.41
N ALA A 272 -17.39 -21.07 11.14
CA ALA A 272 -18.13 -21.42 12.35
C ALA A 272 -17.83 -20.47 13.51
N GLU A 273 -16.56 -20.11 13.69
CA GLU A 273 -16.14 -19.16 14.71
C GLU A 273 -16.60 -17.74 14.38
N SER A 274 -16.64 -17.37 13.09
CA SER A 274 -17.17 -16.07 12.64
C SER A 274 -18.66 -15.97 12.91
N ALA A 275 -19.40 -17.08 12.74
CA ALA A 275 -20.81 -17.17 13.09
C ALA A 275 -21.03 -17.03 14.60
N ARG A 276 -20.19 -17.70 15.42
CA ARG A 276 -20.20 -17.57 16.88
C ARG A 276 -19.92 -16.12 17.32
N LEU A 277 -18.89 -15.48 16.78
CA LEU A 277 -18.55 -14.09 17.08
C LEU A 277 -19.67 -13.12 16.67
N LEU A 278 -20.32 -13.35 15.54
CA LEU A 278 -21.45 -12.55 15.07
C LEU A 278 -22.79 -12.91 15.77
N GLY A 279 -22.79 -13.88 16.69
CA GLY A 279 -23.98 -14.32 17.41
C GLY A 279 -25.08 -14.88 16.51
N VAL A 280 -24.70 -15.51 15.39
CA VAL A 280 -25.63 -16.06 14.38
C VAL A 280 -25.26 -17.49 14.03
N SER A 281 -26.21 -18.27 13.51
CA SER A 281 -25.88 -19.61 13.00
C SER A 281 -25.12 -19.51 11.66
N VAL A 282 -24.37 -20.57 11.34
CA VAL A 282 -23.61 -20.65 10.07
C VAL A 282 -24.52 -20.51 8.86
N ASP A 283 -25.73 -21.08 8.90
CA ASP A 283 -26.68 -21.02 7.78
C ASP A 283 -27.27 -19.61 7.60
N VAL A 284 -27.56 -18.92 8.70
CA VAL A 284 -27.98 -17.51 8.66
C VAL A 284 -26.83 -16.67 8.10
N LEU A 285 -25.60 -16.88 8.56
CA LEU A 285 -24.43 -16.13 8.10
C LEU A 285 -24.17 -16.32 6.59
N LYS A 286 -24.35 -17.54 6.07
CA LYS A 286 -24.25 -17.84 4.63
C LYS A 286 -25.29 -17.05 3.83
N LYS A 287 -26.54 -17.00 4.31
CA LYS A 287 -27.67 -16.32 3.65
C LYS A 287 -27.67 -14.80 3.82
N MET A 288 -26.95 -14.24 4.80
CA MET A 288 -26.87 -12.79 4.99
C MET A 288 -26.25 -12.08 3.78
N GLY A 289 -26.91 -11.06 3.25
CA GLY A 289 -26.31 -10.10 2.31
C GLY A 289 -25.38 -9.10 3.02
N CYS A 290 -24.61 -8.31 2.27
CA CYS A 290 -23.67 -7.33 2.83
C CYS A 290 -24.33 -6.37 3.83
N ARG A 291 -25.53 -5.85 3.51
CA ARG A 291 -26.29 -4.95 4.40
C ARG A 291 -26.66 -5.61 5.74
N ALA A 292 -27.09 -6.87 5.71
CA ALA A 292 -27.46 -7.61 6.91
C ALA A 292 -26.24 -7.91 7.79
N LEU A 293 -25.11 -8.26 7.15
CA LEU A 293 -23.83 -8.46 7.83
C LEU A 293 -23.34 -7.18 8.52
N THR A 294 -23.31 -6.05 7.81
CA THR A 294 -22.90 -4.75 8.37
C THR A 294 -23.79 -4.31 9.53
N ARG A 295 -25.11 -4.55 9.43
CA ARG A 295 -26.05 -4.26 10.53
C ARG A 295 -25.78 -5.11 11.77
N GLN A 296 -25.54 -6.40 11.60
CA GLN A 296 -25.25 -7.32 12.71
C GLN A 296 -23.91 -6.96 13.38
N TYR A 297 -22.89 -6.68 12.57
CA TYR A 297 -21.60 -6.23 13.04
C TYR A 297 -21.72 -4.90 13.82
N ARG A 298 -22.44 -3.89 13.30
CA ARG A 298 -22.72 -2.62 14.01
C ARG A 298 -23.26 -2.83 15.42
N LYS A 299 -24.26 -3.72 15.55
CA LYS A 299 -24.89 -4.03 16.84
C LYS A 299 -23.89 -4.60 17.86
N LEU A 300 -23.01 -5.48 17.42
CA LEU A 300 -22.03 -6.14 18.28
C LEU A 300 -20.82 -5.26 18.57
N ALA A 301 -20.35 -4.51 17.57
CA ALA A 301 -19.26 -3.55 17.70
C ALA A 301 -19.61 -2.45 18.72
N LEU A 302 -20.86 -1.96 18.74
CA LEU A 302 -21.34 -1.03 19.77
C LEU A 302 -21.34 -1.61 21.19
N ARG A 303 -21.51 -2.93 21.33
CA ARG A 303 -21.55 -3.64 22.61
C ARG A 303 -20.16 -3.96 23.14
N HIS A 304 -19.25 -4.34 22.25
CA HIS A 304 -17.87 -4.72 22.59
C HIS A 304 -16.88 -3.58 22.40
N HIS A 305 -17.35 -2.34 22.28
CA HIS A 305 -16.50 -1.18 22.06
C HIS A 305 -15.55 -0.96 23.26
N PRO A 306 -14.23 -0.79 23.04
CA PRO A 306 -13.26 -0.60 24.12
C PRO A 306 -13.58 0.60 25.02
N ASP A 307 -13.95 1.75 24.44
CA ASP A 307 -14.33 2.96 25.20
C ASP A 307 -15.63 2.80 26.02
N LYS A 308 -16.39 1.71 25.82
CA LYS A 308 -17.58 1.37 26.61
C LYS A 308 -17.33 0.20 27.58
N GLY A 309 -16.07 -0.13 27.85
CA GLY A 309 -15.67 -1.22 28.73
C GLY A 309 -15.74 -2.60 28.09
N GLY A 310 -15.78 -2.68 26.75
CA GLY A 310 -15.74 -3.94 26.01
C GLY A 310 -14.32 -4.52 25.92
N ASP A 311 -14.23 -5.86 25.80
CA ASP A 311 -12.96 -6.56 25.64
C ASP A 311 -12.30 -6.22 24.28
N PRO A 312 -11.10 -5.59 24.28
CA PRO A 312 -10.38 -5.25 23.06
C PRO A 312 -10.06 -6.47 22.18
N GLU A 313 -9.76 -7.63 22.77
CA GLU A 313 -9.39 -8.83 22.01
C GLU A 313 -10.59 -9.39 21.23
N THR A 314 -11.75 -9.49 21.89
CA THR A 314 -13.02 -9.85 21.24
C THR A 314 -13.37 -8.86 20.12
N PHE A 315 -13.11 -7.56 20.31
CA PHE A 315 -13.38 -6.54 19.31
C PHE A 315 -12.47 -6.65 18.07
N VAL A 316 -11.17 -6.95 18.26
CA VAL A 316 -10.22 -7.26 17.15
C VAL A 316 -10.72 -8.46 16.35
N ARG A 317 -11.07 -9.56 17.04
CA ARG A 317 -11.54 -10.80 16.40
C ARG A 317 -12.83 -10.59 15.62
N LEU A 318 -13.78 -9.85 16.19
CA LEU A 318 -15.04 -9.51 15.54
C LEU A 318 -14.83 -8.67 14.27
N SER A 319 -13.93 -7.68 14.32
CA SER A 319 -13.61 -6.79 13.19
C SER A 319 -12.89 -7.52 12.06
N ALA A 320 -11.91 -8.37 12.40
CA ALA A 320 -11.21 -9.21 11.43
C ALA A 320 -12.17 -10.20 10.73
N ALA A 321 -13.12 -10.78 11.47
CA ALA A 321 -14.14 -11.67 10.92
C ALA A 321 -15.09 -10.91 9.97
N TYR A 322 -15.52 -9.70 10.35
CA TYR A 322 -16.36 -8.85 9.51
C TYR A 322 -15.69 -8.50 8.18
N ASP A 323 -14.45 -8.02 8.19
CA ASP A 323 -13.71 -7.64 6.98
C ASP A 323 -13.55 -8.82 6.01
N LYS A 324 -13.18 -9.99 6.53
CA LYS A 324 -13.04 -11.23 5.75
C LYS A 324 -14.36 -11.60 5.07
N LEU A 325 -15.47 -11.54 5.81
CA LEU A 325 -16.80 -11.88 5.31
C LEU A 325 -17.32 -10.84 4.31
N LEU A 326 -17.04 -9.56 4.53
CA LEU A 326 -17.43 -8.48 3.63
C LEU A 326 -16.73 -8.61 2.27
N LYS A 327 -15.41 -8.80 2.27
CA LYS A 327 -14.61 -9.05 1.06
C LYS A 327 -15.09 -10.31 0.31
N ALA A 328 -15.36 -11.39 1.04
CA ALA A 328 -15.85 -12.64 0.44
C ALA A 328 -17.25 -12.48 -0.21
N LYS A 329 -18.16 -11.71 0.41
CA LYS A 329 -19.51 -11.47 -0.12
C LYS A 329 -19.52 -10.45 -1.27
N GLN A 330 -18.64 -9.45 -1.25
CA GLN A 330 -18.45 -8.53 -2.38
C GLN A 330 -17.91 -9.25 -3.61
N LYS A 331 -16.94 -10.16 -3.42
CA LYS A 331 -16.39 -10.99 -4.50
C LYS A 331 -17.40 -11.95 -5.13
N ARG A 332 -18.45 -12.35 -4.40
CA ARG A 332 -19.56 -13.19 -4.93
C ARG A 332 -20.65 -12.42 -5.67
N ARG A 333 -20.67 -11.08 -5.59
CA ARG A 333 -21.62 -10.22 -6.31
C ARG A 333 -21.09 -9.74 -7.66
N ARG A 334 -19.79 -9.86 -7.89
CA ARG A 334 -19.15 -9.77 -9.19
C ARG A 334 -19.06 -11.17 -9.77
#